data_AF-A0A9X3QGX6-F1
#
_entry.id   AF-A0A9X3QGX6-F1
#
_cell.length_a   1.000
_cell.length_b   1.000
_cell.length_c   1.000
_cell.angle_alpha   90.00
_cell.angle_beta   90.00
_cell.angle_gamma   90.00
#
_symmetry.space_group_name_H-M   'P 1'
#
loop_
_entity.id
_entity.type
_entity.pdbx_description
1 polymer ?
#
loop_
_entity_poly.entity_id
_entity_poly.type
_entity_poly.pdbx_seq_one_letter_code
_entity_poly.pdbx_strand_id
1 'polypeptide(L)'
;MVNEKVERELFVAFLKTKGIVKIDWNCLGVITNMVREAGCALGYNDVELMQETWMAKAKLTTWQPIETAPKDRNILLQNSEGVFQGEWDPKDKNFNPLILEYHGCGCCGGDDPQPDRWMELPLVVESGAEL
;
A
#
# COMPACT_ATOMS: atom_id res chain seq x y z
N MET A 1 -2.83 -11.12 -8.25
CA MET A 1 -4.24 -11.17 -7.81
C MET A 1 -4.26 -10.74 -6.36
N VAL A 2 -5.11 -9.78 -5.99
CA VAL A 2 -5.29 -9.36 -4.59
C VAL A 2 -5.85 -10.53 -3.79
N ASN A 3 -5.25 -10.83 -2.63
CA ASN A 3 -5.81 -11.82 -1.73
C ASN A 3 -6.93 -11.18 -0.90
N GLU A 4 -8.15 -11.21 -1.42
CA GLU A 4 -9.32 -10.52 -0.84
C GLU A 4 -9.59 -10.93 0.62
N LYS A 5 -9.25 -12.17 0.99
CA LYS A 5 -9.40 -12.65 2.37
C LYS A 5 -8.43 -11.92 3.31
N VAL A 6 -7.16 -11.82 2.92
CA VAL A 6 -6.12 -11.12 3.70
C VAL A 6 -6.45 -9.64 3.80
N GLU A 7 -6.83 -8.99 2.70
CA GLU A 7 -7.21 -7.58 2.71
C GLU A 7 -8.41 -7.30 3.61
N ARG A 8 -9.41 -8.19 3.63
CA ARG A 8 -10.55 -8.07 4.53
C ARG A 8 -10.15 -8.19 5.99
N GLU A 9 -9.25 -9.11 6.34
CA GLU A 9 -8.74 -9.25 7.70
C GLU A 9 -7.97 -8.00 8.15
N LEU A 10 -7.12 -7.44 7.28
CA LEU A 10 -6.40 -6.19 7.52
C LEU A 10 -7.34 -4.98 7.65
N PHE A 11 -8.36 -4.90 6.80
CA PHE A 11 -9.37 -3.86 6.86
C PHE A 11 -10.16 -3.91 8.17
N VAL A 12 -10.56 -5.11 8.63
CA VAL A 12 -11.20 -5.28 9.96
C VAL A 12 -10.28 -4.81 11.09
N ALA A 13 -9.00 -5.16 11.04
CA ALA A 13 -8.04 -4.72 12.05
C ALA A 13 -7.92 -3.19 12.08
N PHE A 14 -7.87 -2.55 10.91
CA PHE A 14 -7.89 -1.09 10.81
C PHE A 14 -9.18 -0.47 11.38
N LEU A 15 -10.34 -1.03 11.04
CA LEU A 15 -11.65 -0.54 11.52
C LEU A 15 -11.76 -0.59 13.06
N LYS A 16 -11.16 -1.58 13.71
CA LYS A 16 -11.06 -1.63 15.18
C LYS A 16 -10.33 -0.43 15.76
N THR A 17 -9.28 0.06 15.11
CA THR A 17 -8.57 1.29 15.53
C THR A 17 -9.43 2.56 15.42
N LYS A 18 -10.54 2.48 14.67
CA LYS A 18 -11.50 3.58 14.46
C LYS A 18 -12.78 3.42 15.31
N GLY A 19 -12.81 2.45 16.22
CA GLY A 19 -13.95 2.19 17.11
C GLY A 19 -15.05 1.31 16.49
N ILE A 20 -14.81 0.66 15.34
CA ILE A 20 -15.71 -0.37 14.81
C ILE A 20 -15.24 -1.74 15.34
N VAL A 21 -16.00 -2.31 16.25
CA VAL A 21 -15.65 -3.54 16.99
C VAL A 21 -15.93 -4.80 16.16
N LYS A 22 -17.03 -4.78 15.39
CA LYS A 22 -17.47 -5.89 14.57
C LYS A 22 -18.13 -5.39 13.29
N ILE A 23 -17.95 -6.14 12.21
CA ILE A 23 -18.60 -5.92 10.94
C ILE A 23 -18.89 -7.28 10.30
N ASP A 24 -20.06 -7.41 9.67
CA ASP A 24 -20.46 -8.63 8.95
C ASP A 24 -20.84 -8.26 7.50
N TRP A 25 -20.59 -9.19 6.58
CA TRP A 25 -20.89 -9.03 5.15
C TRP A 25 -21.79 -10.15 4.65
N ASN A 26 -22.56 -9.86 3.60
CA ASN A 26 -23.20 -10.91 2.81
C ASN A 26 -22.23 -11.53 1.78
N CYS A 27 -22.71 -12.53 1.04
CA CYS A 27 -21.95 -13.22 0.00
C CYS A 27 -21.55 -12.32 -1.19
N LEU A 28 -22.17 -11.15 -1.34
CA LEU A 28 -21.84 -10.15 -2.36
C LEU A 28 -20.82 -9.11 -1.85
N GLY A 29 -20.38 -9.20 -0.60
CA GLY A 29 -19.43 -8.26 -0.01
C GLY A 29 -20.04 -6.93 0.45
N VAL A 30 -21.37 -6.86 0.57
CA VAL A 30 -22.09 -5.71 1.15
C VAL A 30 -22.13 -5.85 2.67
N ILE A 31 -21.92 -4.75 3.38
CA ILE A 31 -21.93 -4.71 4.84
C ILE A 31 -23.36 -4.84 5.33
N THR A 32 -23.65 -5.87 6.11
CA THR A 32 -25.00 -6.16 6.63
C THR A 32 -25.16 -5.86 8.11
N ASN A 33 -24.05 -5.75 8.84
CA ASN A 33 -24.06 -5.45 10.25
C ASN A 33 -22.77 -4.72 10.67
N MET A 34 -22.87 -3.84 11.66
CA MET A 34 -21.76 -3.07 12.18
C MET A 34 -21.99 -2.78 13.68
N VAL A 35 -21.05 -3.19 14.51
CA VAL A 35 -21.00 -2.91 15.96
C VAL A 35 -19.85 -1.96 16.22
N ARG A 36 -20.11 -0.93 17.02
CA ARG A 36 -19.19 0.19 17.22
C ARG A 36 -19.19 0.64 18.68
N GLU A 37 -18.06 1.19 19.09
CA GLU A 37 -17.87 1.75 20.43
C GLU A 37 -18.71 3.02 20.62
N ALA A 38 -18.98 3.37 21.89
CA ALA A 38 -19.68 4.59 22.22
C ALA A 38 -18.90 5.81 21.71
N GLY A 39 -19.57 6.71 20.99
CA GLY A 39 -18.94 7.90 20.41
C GLY A 39 -18.27 7.70 19.05
N CYS A 40 -18.25 6.48 18.50
CA CYS A 40 -17.82 6.27 17.12
C CYS A 40 -18.83 6.89 16.14
N ALA A 41 -18.38 7.88 15.37
CA ALA A 41 -19.22 8.63 14.43
C ALA A 41 -19.39 7.94 13.07
N LEU A 42 -18.58 6.92 12.76
CA LEU A 42 -18.61 6.25 11.46
C LEU A 42 -19.95 5.54 11.22
N GLY A 43 -20.60 5.88 10.11
CA GLY A 43 -21.80 5.25 9.59
C GLY A 43 -21.49 4.19 8.54
N TYR A 44 -22.53 3.47 8.10
CA TYR A 44 -22.39 2.43 7.07
C TYR A 44 -21.78 2.98 5.78
N ASN A 45 -22.25 4.13 5.30
CA ASN A 45 -21.75 4.74 4.08
C ASN A 45 -20.25 5.09 4.17
N ASP A 46 -19.78 5.56 5.33
CA ASP A 46 -18.37 5.88 5.54
C ASP A 46 -17.52 4.61 5.42
N VAL A 47 -17.97 3.52 6.05
CA VAL A 47 -17.24 2.24 6.06
C VAL A 47 -17.30 1.55 4.71
N GLU A 48 -18.40 1.67 3.96
CA GLU A 48 -18.49 1.22 2.56
C GLU A 48 -17.49 1.96 1.67
N LEU A 49 -17.44 3.29 1.76
CA LEU A 49 -16.47 4.09 1.01
C LEU A 49 -15.02 3.76 1.39
N MET A 50 -14.76 3.54 2.68
CA MET A 50 -13.45 3.09 3.17
C MET A 50 -13.08 1.72 2.59
N GLN A 51 -14.03 0.78 2.51
CA GLN A 51 -13.79 -0.54 1.91
C GLN A 51 -13.47 -0.44 0.43
N GLU A 52 -14.24 0.34 -0.34
CA GLU A 52 -14.01 0.55 -1.76
C GLU A 52 -12.62 1.16 -2.00
N THR A 53 -12.27 2.18 -1.22
CA THR A 53 -10.96 2.83 -1.26
C THR A 53 -9.85 1.86 -0.87
N TRP A 54 -10.07 1.04 0.17
CA TRP A 54 -9.11 0.02 0.61
C TRP A 54 -8.86 -1.00 -0.50
N MET A 55 -9.92 -1.55 -1.08
CA MET A 55 -9.82 -2.56 -2.14
C MET A 55 -9.24 -1.97 -3.42
N ALA A 56 -9.56 -0.71 -3.76
CA ALA A 56 -8.94 0.00 -4.87
C ALA A 56 -7.44 0.18 -4.63
N LYS A 57 -7.04 0.60 -3.42
CA LYS A 57 -5.63 0.67 -3.02
C LYS A 57 -4.98 -0.70 -3.08
N ALA A 58 -5.53 -1.74 -2.46
CA ALA A 58 -4.97 -3.09 -2.50
C ALA A 58 -4.80 -3.63 -3.93
N LYS A 59 -5.73 -3.30 -4.84
CA LYS A 59 -5.62 -3.60 -6.28
C LYS A 59 -4.49 -2.85 -6.96
N LEU A 60 -4.23 -1.60 -6.58
CA LEU A 60 -3.06 -0.82 -7.03
C LEU A 60 -1.76 -1.26 -6.34
N THR A 61 -1.86 -1.84 -5.14
CA THR A 61 -0.75 -2.19 -4.24
C THR A 61 -0.43 -3.68 -4.34
N THR A 62 -0.22 -4.18 -5.56
CA THR A 62 0.36 -5.53 -5.70
C THR A 62 1.82 -5.39 -6.08
N TRP A 63 2.71 -5.89 -5.22
CA TRP A 63 4.09 -6.09 -5.60
C TRP A 63 4.16 -6.95 -6.87
N GLN A 64 4.72 -6.39 -7.93
CA GLN A 64 4.89 -7.04 -9.22
C GLN A 64 6.35 -7.48 -9.36
N PRO A 65 6.63 -8.56 -10.14
CA PRO A 65 8.01 -8.95 -10.42
C PRO A 65 8.82 -7.80 -11.01
N ILE A 66 10.07 -7.62 -10.57
CA ILE A 66 10.92 -6.50 -11.01
C ILE A 66 11.07 -6.41 -12.54
N GLU A 67 10.93 -7.53 -13.26
CA GLU A 67 11.02 -7.60 -14.71
C GLU A 67 9.88 -6.84 -15.42
N THR A 68 8.75 -6.61 -14.74
CA THR A 68 7.60 -5.87 -15.30
C THR A 68 7.62 -4.39 -14.94
N ALA A 69 8.68 -3.92 -14.27
CA ALA A 69 8.75 -2.56 -13.76
C ALA A 69 8.82 -1.51 -14.88
N PRO A 70 8.10 -0.38 -14.73
CA PRO A 70 8.19 0.73 -15.65
C PRO A 70 9.57 1.38 -15.55
N LYS A 71 10.18 1.68 -16.70
CA LYS A 71 11.53 2.25 -16.81
C LYS A 71 11.53 3.76 -16.99
N ASP A 72 10.37 4.39 -16.85
CA ASP A 72 10.09 5.78 -17.20
C ASP A 72 9.64 6.64 -16.01
N ARG A 73 9.59 6.08 -14.79
CA ARG A 73 9.04 6.77 -13.61
C ARG A 73 9.61 6.24 -12.29
N ASN A 74 9.36 7.00 -11.23
CA ASN A 74 9.68 6.60 -9.85
C ASN A 74 8.68 5.56 -9.34
N ILE A 75 9.20 4.55 -8.66
CA ILE A 75 8.45 3.41 -8.11
C ILE A 75 8.96 3.08 -6.71
N LEU A 76 8.22 2.26 -5.97
CA LEU A 76 8.77 1.59 -4.80
C LEU A 76 9.35 0.24 -5.23
N LEU A 77 10.45 -0.11 -4.61
CA LEU A 77 11.22 -1.31 -4.82
C LEU A 77 11.29 -2.08 -3.49
N GLN A 78 11.24 -3.39 -3.57
CA GLN A 78 11.38 -4.28 -2.42
C GLN A 78 12.48 -5.29 -2.69
N ASN A 79 13.30 -5.54 -1.67
CA ASN A 79 14.26 -6.63 -1.59
C ASN A 79 14.14 -7.31 -0.21
N SER A 80 15.08 -8.21 0.11
CA SER A 80 15.13 -8.88 1.42
C SER A 80 15.41 -7.95 2.61
N GLU A 81 15.90 -6.74 2.37
CA GLU A 81 16.28 -5.78 3.41
C GLU A 81 15.17 -4.76 3.72
N GLY A 82 14.26 -4.52 2.79
CA GLY A 82 13.12 -3.65 3.03
C GLY A 82 12.51 -3.08 1.76
N VAL A 83 11.88 -1.92 1.92
CA VAL A 83 11.18 -1.18 0.87
C VAL A 83 11.80 0.21 0.74
N PHE A 84 12.12 0.62 -0.48
CA PHE A 84 12.70 1.93 -0.78
C PHE A 84 12.13 2.50 -2.08
N GLN A 85 12.12 3.81 -2.21
CA GLN A 85 11.79 4.47 -3.47
C GLN A 85 13.00 4.39 -4.41
N GLY A 86 12.77 4.16 -5.69
CA GLY A 86 13.83 4.17 -6.70
C GLY A 86 13.33 4.46 -8.12
N GLU A 87 14.27 4.56 -9.04
CA GLU A 87 14.03 4.79 -10.46
C GLU A 87 14.97 3.95 -11.33
N TRP A 88 14.61 3.74 -12.60
CA TRP A 88 15.46 3.03 -13.56
C TRP A 88 16.56 3.95 -14.10
N ASP A 89 17.82 3.57 -13.93
CA ASP A 89 18.96 4.28 -14.52
C ASP A 89 19.29 3.70 -15.91
N PRO A 90 19.14 4.49 -16.99
CA PRO A 90 19.45 4.02 -18.34
C PRO A 90 20.95 3.82 -18.61
N LYS A 91 21.84 4.44 -17.84
CA LYS A 91 23.30 4.32 -17.99
C LYS A 91 23.79 3.01 -17.39
N ASP A 92 23.39 2.74 -16.16
CA ASP A 92 23.79 1.55 -15.40
C ASP A 92 22.90 0.33 -15.69
N LYS A 93 21.78 0.55 -16.41
CA LYS A 93 20.78 -0.47 -16.75
C LYS A 93 20.28 -1.20 -15.50
N ASN A 94 20.10 -0.47 -14.40
CA ASN A 94 19.65 -1.02 -13.13
C ASN A 94 18.70 -0.06 -12.41
N PHE A 95 17.96 -0.56 -11.41
CA PHE A 95 17.17 0.27 -10.52
C PHE A 95 18.04 0.87 -9.42
N ASN A 96 18.00 2.20 -9.28
CA ASN A 96 18.76 2.94 -8.29
C ASN A 96 17.84 3.50 -7.20
N PRO A 97 18.22 3.42 -5.92
CA PRO A 97 17.45 4.01 -4.84
C PRO A 97 17.48 5.55 -4.90
N LEU A 98 16.33 6.18 -4.73
CA LEU A 98 16.19 7.62 -4.54
C LEU A 98 16.33 7.91 -3.04
N ILE A 99 17.55 8.15 -2.59
CA ILE A 99 17.85 8.38 -1.17
C ILE A 99 17.30 9.75 -0.72
N LEU A 100 16.25 9.75 0.11
CA LEU A 100 15.92 10.87 1.01
C LEU A 100 16.88 10.78 2.19
N GLU A 101 17.71 11.80 2.39
CA GLU A 101 18.80 11.87 3.37
C GLU A 101 18.52 11.17 4.71
N TYR A 102 19.08 9.98 4.92
CA TYR A 102 19.52 9.49 6.24
C TYR A 102 20.58 8.40 6.05
N HIS A 103 21.67 8.49 6.81
CA HIS A 103 22.87 7.67 6.66
C HIS A 103 22.60 6.15 6.64
N GLY A 104 23.15 5.48 5.62
CA GLY A 104 23.23 4.02 5.57
C GLY A 104 23.69 3.45 4.23
N CYS A 105 24.84 3.92 3.74
CA CYS A 105 25.56 3.36 2.57
C CYS A 105 24.78 3.33 1.25
N GLY A 106 24.69 4.49 0.59
CA GLY A 106 24.95 4.47 -0.85
C GLY A 106 26.43 4.18 -1.05
N CYS A 107 26.79 2.98 -1.52
CA CYS A 107 28.05 2.69 -2.20
C CYS A 107 28.14 1.22 -2.65
N CYS A 108 28.16 1.04 -3.96
CA CYS A 108 29.16 0.24 -4.67
C CYS A 108 29.21 -1.28 -4.42
N GLY A 109 28.68 -2.03 -5.39
CA GLY A 109 29.33 -3.26 -5.86
C GLY A 109 28.59 -4.56 -5.57
N GLY A 110 27.87 -5.07 -6.58
CA GLY A 110 27.81 -6.50 -6.90
C GLY A 110 27.02 -7.45 -6.00
N ASP A 111 26.84 -7.16 -4.71
CA ASP A 111 26.35 -8.15 -3.73
C ASP A 111 25.14 -7.68 -2.89
N ASP A 112 24.70 -6.43 -3.03
CA ASP A 112 23.48 -5.96 -2.36
C ASP A 112 22.25 -6.64 -2.95
N PRO A 113 21.28 -7.07 -2.12
CA PRO A 113 20.10 -7.78 -2.59
C PRO A 113 19.33 -6.88 -3.55
N GLN A 114 19.38 -7.26 -4.83
CA GLN A 114 18.66 -6.56 -5.88
C GLN A 114 17.16 -6.59 -5.58
N PRO A 115 16.42 -5.54 -5.96
CA PRO A 115 14.98 -5.57 -5.82
C PRO A 115 14.39 -6.72 -6.63
N ASP A 116 13.56 -7.55 -6.00
CA ASP A 116 12.85 -8.65 -6.66
C ASP A 116 11.44 -8.22 -7.07
N ARG A 117 10.94 -7.11 -6.50
CA ARG A 117 9.60 -6.62 -6.73
C ARG A 117 9.51 -5.10 -6.78
N TRP A 118 8.48 -4.62 -7.48
CA TRP A 118 8.15 -3.21 -7.53
C TRP A 118 6.67 -2.94 -7.30
N MET A 119 6.33 -1.70 -6.97
CA MET A 119 4.95 -1.19 -6.96
C MET A 119 4.94 0.31 -7.33
N GLU A 120 3.82 0.82 -7.84
CA GLU A 120 3.69 2.26 -8.09
C GLU A 120 3.79 3.05 -6.78
N LEU A 121 4.34 4.27 -6.87
CA LEU A 121 4.29 5.19 -5.75
C LEU A 121 2.82 5.39 -5.32
N PRO A 122 2.49 5.27 -4.02
CA PRO A 122 1.15 5.56 -3.55
C PRO A 122 0.77 6.97 -4.00
N LEU A 123 -0.37 7.11 -4.67
CA LEU A 123 -0.93 8.42 -4.96
C LEU A 123 -1.09 9.14 -3.62
N VAL A 124 -0.33 10.23 -3.45
CA VAL A 124 -0.58 11.18 -2.37
C VAL A 124 -1.95 11.76 -2.66
N VAL A 125 -2.97 11.22 -1.99
CA VAL A 125 -4.21 11.95 -1.84
C VAL A 125 -3.83 13.10 -0.93
N GLU A 126 -3.59 14.28 -1.51
CA GLU A 126 -3.53 15.51 -0.73
C GLU A 126 -4.86 15.61 0.01
N SER A 127 -4.88 15.17 1.27
CA SER A 127 -5.92 15.62 2.17
C SER A 127 -5.65 17.10 2.34
N GLY A 128 -6.33 17.90 1.52
CA GLY A 128 -6.40 19.35 1.68
C GLY A 128 -6.88 19.64 3.10
N ALA A 129 -5.94 19.85 3.99
CA ALA A 129 -6.17 20.59 5.21
C ALA A 129 -6.33 22.04 4.77
N GLU A 130 -7.54 22.42 4.37
CA GLU A 130 -7.93 23.82 4.41
C GLU A 130 -8.24 24.14 5.88
N LEU A 131 -7.44 25.06 6.43
CA LEU A 131 -7.57 25.67 7.76
C LEU A 131 -8.82 26.52 7.88
#